data_AF-A0A5B0G5I6-F1
#
_entry.id   AF-A0A5B0G5I6-F1
#
_cell.length_a   1.000
_cell.length_b   1.000
_cell.length_c   1.000
_cell.angle_alpha   90.00
_cell.angle_beta   90.00
_cell.angle_gamma   90.00
#
_symmetry.space_group_name_H-M   'P 1'
#
loop_
_entity.id
_entity.type
_entity.pdbx_description
1 polymer ?
#
loop_
_entity_poly.entity_id
_entity_poly.type
_entity_poly.pdbx_seq_one_letter_code
_entity_poly.pdbx_strand_id
1 'polypeptide(L)'
;MSNITGPQRERGAQPVARHIGLELALKDVDRLITGKGHSDTETLRGPPPFLAAQYASAAGVPASVLSGAIDTSAFAYLGEGFAGCFSPAPGPITLDIAIGDVVTLLENAAEQMARLRYSMR
;
A
#
# COMPACT_ATOMS: atom_id res chain seq x y z
N MET A 1 -40.38 10.76 18.69
CA MET A 1 -39.48 9.79 19.33
C MET A 1 -38.19 9.78 18.52
N SER A 2 -37.16 10.47 19.01
CA SER A 2 -35.88 10.58 18.31
C SER A 2 -35.09 9.29 18.58
N ASN A 3 -34.94 8.44 17.57
CA ASN A 3 -34.08 7.27 17.65
C ASN A 3 -32.62 7.74 17.63
N ILE A 4 -32.02 7.90 18.81
CA ILE A 4 -30.58 8.06 18.95
C ILE A 4 -29.95 6.71 18.60
N THR A 5 -29.41 6.57 17.39
CA THR A 5 -28.59 5.41 17.03
C THR A 5 -27.19 5.58 17.64
N GLY A 6 -26.79 4.61 18.48
CA GLY A 6 -25.44 4.56 19.06
C GLY A 6 -24.34 4.39 18.00
N PRO A 7 -23.06 4.56 18.36
CA PRO A 7 -21.95 4.46 17.41
C PRO A 7 -21.92 3.08 16.75
N GLN A 8 -21.97 3.04 15.42
CA GLN A 8 -21.77 1.81 14.65
C GLN A 8 -20.27 1.51 14.54
N ARG A 9 -19.87 0.30 14.92
CA ARG A 9 -18.48 -0.18 14.76
C ARG A 9 -18.29 -0.68 13.34
N GLU A 10 -17.58 0.10 12.54
CA GLU A 10 -17.06 -0.35 11.25
C GLU A 10 -15.63 -0.90 11.43
N ARG A 11 -15.26 -1.94 10.67
CA ARG A 11 -13.99 -2.66 10.86
C ARG A 11 -12.84 -1.99 10.10
N GLY A 12 -11.70 -1.86 10.77
CA GLY A 12 -10.40 -1.58 10.14
C GLY A 12 -10.32 -0.23 9.43
N ALA A 13 -9.67 -0.21 8.27
CA ALA A 13 -9.44 1.00 7.48
C ALA A 13 -10.64 1.43 6.60
N GLN A 14 -11.75 0.68 6.62
CA GLN A 14 -12.93 0.95 5.78
C GLN A 14 -13.49 2.36 5.96
N PRO A 15 -13.68 2.87 7.20
CA PRO A 15 -14.22 4.21 7.40
C PRO A 15 -13.27 5.29 6.88
N VAL A 16 -11.96 5.07 7.02
CA VAL A 16 -10.93 6.01 6.53
C VAL A 16 -10.94 6.04 5.01
N ALA A 17 -10.94 4.88 4.34
CA ALA A 17 -11.00 4.79 2.89
C ALA A 17 -12.24 5.51 2.32
N ARG A 18 -13.40 5.34 2.96
CA ARG A 18 -14.62 6.07 2.61
C ARG A 18 -14.47 7.57 2.85
N HIS A 19 -13.96 7.96 4.01
CA HIS A 19 -13.83 9.36 4.40
C HIS A 19 -12.89 10.15 3.49
N ILE A 20 -11.78 9.55 3.05
CA ILE A 20 -10.84 10.19 2.11
C ILE A 20 -11.29 10.07 0.64
N GLY A 21 -12.42 9.43 0.37
CA GLY A 21 -12.94 9.24 -0.99
C GLY A 21 -12.04 8.37 -1.86
N LEU A 22 -11.44 7.31 -1.30
CA LEU A 22 -10.44 6.49 -2.00
C LEU A 22 -10.96 5.92 -3.34
N GLU A 23 -12.21 5.46 -3.37
CA GLU A 23 -12.85 4.98 -4.60
C GLU A 23 -12.91 6.03 -5.71
N LEU A 24 -13.24 7.28 -5.36
CA LEU A 24 -13.28 8.40 -6.30
C LEU A 24 -11.87 8.78 -6.77
N ALA A 25 -10.91 8.79 -5.85
CA ALA A 25 -9.50 9.08 -6.15
C ALA A 25 -8.86 8.07 -7.11
N LEU A 26 -9.43 6.86 -7.23
CA LEU A 26 -8.91 5.80 -8.10
C LEU A 26 -9.47 5.83 -9.53
N LYS A 27 -10.44 6.71 -9.85
CA LYS A 27 -11.09 6.71 -11.18
C LYS A 27 -10.17 7.10 -12.33
N ASP A 28 -9.27 8.05 -12.10
CA ASP A 28 -8.45 8.68 -13.14
C ASP A 28 -6.95 8.45 -12.89
N VAL A 29 -6.60 7.35 -12.22
CA VAL A 29 -5.20 7.01 -11.93
C VAL A 29 -4.77 5.75 -12.66
N ASP A 30 -3.53 5.76 -13.11
CA ASP A 30 -2.94 4.61 -13.80
C ASP A 30 -2.51 3.49 -12.86
N ARG A 31 -2.16 3.83 -11.61
CA ARG A 31 -1.55 2.93 -10.62
C ARG A 31 -1.81 3.42 -9.20
N LEU A 32 -1.82 2.49 -8.26
CA LEU A 32 -1.78 2.77 -6.82
C LEU A 32 -0.42 2.35 -6.25
N ILE A 33 0.22 3.23 -5.47
CA ILE A 33 1.31 2.87 -4.56
C ILE A 33 0.78 3.01 -3.13
N THR A 34 0.92 1.95 -2.34
CA THR A 34 0.56 1.92 -0.91
C THR A 34 1.72 1.36 -0.09
N GLY A 35 1.61 1.28 1.23
CA GLY A 35 2.74 0.83 2.07
C GLY A 35 2.40 0.55 3.52
N LYS A 36 3.29 -0.22 4.18
CA LYS A 36 3.33 -0.44 5.62
C LYS A 36 4.78 -0.66 6.08
N GLY A 37 5.02 -0.75 7.38
CA GLY A 37 6.36 -1.03 7.91
C GLY A 37 6.92 -2.39 7.47
N HIS A 38 6.10 -3.44 7.49
CA HIS A 38 6.50 -4.80 7.14
C HIS A 38 5.39 -5.55 6.43
N SER A 39 5.63 -6.12 5.24
CA SER A 39 4.67 -6.95 4.52
C SER A 39 5.02 -8.44 4.62
N ASP A 40 4.02 -9.26 4.89
CA ASP A 40 4.09 -10.68 5.26
C ASP A 40 2.81 -11.42 4.81
N THR A 41 2.66 -12.70 5.17
CA THR A 41 1.46 -13.51 4.87
C THR A 41 0.18 -13.02 5.58
N GLU A 42 0.28 -12.20 6.62
CA GLU A 42 -0.89 -11.59 7.26
C GLU A 42 -1.37 -10.35 6.51
N THR A 43 -0.57 -9.86 5.55
CA THR A 43 -0.84 -8.60 4.86
C THR A 43 -2.07 -8.65 3.97
N LEU A 44 -2.53 -9.82 3.51
CA LEU A 44 -3.80 -9.95 2.78
C LEU A 44 -5.01 -10.24 3.68
N ARG A 45 -4.86 -10.24 5.01
CA ARG A 45 -5.98 -10.48 5.94
C ARG A 45 -6.81 -9.25 6.31
N GLY A 46 -6.65 -8.16 5.55
CA GLY A 46 -7.38 -6.90 5.75
C GLY A 46 -6.66 -5.73 6.43
N PRO A 47 -5.31 -5.65 6.51
CA PRO A 47 -4.67 -4.39 6.88
C PRO A 47 -4.86 -3.31 5.79
N PRO A 48 -4.64 -2.02 6.14
CA PRO A 48 -4.91 -0.90 5.24
C PRO A 48 -4.34 -1.02 3.81
N PRO A 49 -3.10 -1.51 3.58
CA PRO A 49 -2.55 -1.63 2.23
C PRO A 49 -3.35 -2.59 1.35
N PHE A 50 -3.80 -3.72 1.91
CA PHE A 50 -4.60 -4.68 1.17
C PHE A 50 -6.02 -4.15 0.92
N LEU A 51 -6.58 -3.38 1.85
CA LEU A 51 -7.84 -2.71 1.58
C LEU A 51 -7.71 -1.76 0.38
N ALA A 52 -6.66 -0.93 0.36
CA ALA A 52 -6.43 -0.02 -0.76
C ALA A 52 -6.22 -0.78 -2.07
N ALA A 53 -5.51 -1.92 -2.04
CA ALA A 53 -5.36 -2.79 -3.21
C ALA A 53 -6.68 -3.38 -3.70
N GLN A 54 -7.61 -3.75 -2.80
CA GLN A 54 -8.94 -4.20 -3.18
C GLN A 54 -9.75 -3.09 -3.88
N TYR A 55 -9.70 -1.85 -3.37
CA TYR A 55 -10.32 -0.71 -4.05
C TYR A 55 -9.70 -0.48 -5.44
N ALA A 56 -8.38 -0.56 -5.55
CA ALA A 56 -7.68 -0.40 -6.83
C ALA A 56 -8.05 -1.51 -7.83
N SER A 57 -8.09 -2.77 -7.37
CA SER A 57 -8.52 -3.91 -8.18
C SER A 57 -9.94 -3.74 -8.71
N ALA A 58 -10.88 -3.28 -7.87
CA ALA A 58 -12.24 -2.98 -8.29
C ALA A 58 -12.33 -1.87 -9.36
N ALA A 59 -11.36 -0.94 -9.37
CA ALA A 59 -11.24 0.12 -10.37
C ALA A 59 -10.39 -0.29 -11.60
N GLY A 60 -9.88 -1.53 -11.67
CA GLY A 60 -8.98 -1.97 -12.73
C GLY A 60 -7.57 -1.36 -12.65
N VAL A 61 -7.20 -0.78 -11.50
CA VAL A 61 -5.93 -0.10 -11.27
C VAL A 61 -4.94 -1.08 -10.60
N PRO A 62 -3.74 -1.31 -11.19
CA PRO A 62 -2.73 -2.16 -10.56
C PRO A 62 -2.14 -1.48 -9.32
N ALA A 63 -2.19 -2.18 -8.19
CA ALA A 63 -1.63 -1.72 -6.92
C ALA A 63 -0.26 -2.34 -6.63
N SER A 64 0.69 -1.53 -6.19
CA SER A 64 1.99 -2.00 -5.69
C SER A 64 2.19 -1.57 -4.23
N VAL A 65 2.87 -2.41 -3.45
CA VAL A 65 3.20 -2.10 -2.06
C VAL A 65 4.68 -1.73 -1.94
N LEU A 66 4.96 -0.59 -1.31
CA LEU A 66 6.29 -0.15 -0.90
C LEU A 66 6.36 -0.25 0.62
N SER A 67 7.03 -1.29 1.13
CA SER A 67 7.10 -1.60 2.56
C SER A 67 8.51 -1.50 3.10
N GLY A 68 8.67 -1.04 4.33
CA GLY A 68 9.99 -0.95 4.98
C GLY A 68 10.77 -2.27 4.90
N ALA A 69 10.09 -3.38 5.15
CA ALA A 69 10.60 -4.73 4.90
C ALA A 69 9.52 -5.62 4.27
N ILE A 70 9.94 -6.67 3.58
CA ILE A 70 9.07 -7.70 3.02
C ILE A 70 9.62 -9.07 3.42
N ASP A 71 8.76 -9.94 3.96
CA ASP A 71 9.07 -11.36 4.10
C ASP A 71 9.08 -12.01 2.72
N THR A 72 10.26 -12.47 2.30
CA THR A 72 10.45 -13.08 0.97
C THR A 72 9.68 -14.39 0.81
N SER A 73 9.38 -15.10 1.91
CA SER A 73 8.54 -16.30 1.87
C SER A 73 7.08 -15.98 1.53
N ALA A 74 6.66 -14.73 1.73
CA ALA A 74 5.30 -14.27 1.44
C ALA A 74 5.11 -13.78 -0.01
N PHE A 75 6.15 -13.73 -0.86
CA PHE A 75 6.03 -13.13 -2.21
C PHE A 75 4.94 -13.77 -3.06
N ALA A 76 4.83 -15.10 -3.08
CA ALA A 76 3.80 -15.79 -3.85
C ALA A 76 2.40 -15.38 -3.40
N TYR A 77 2.20 -15.28 -2.08
CA TYR A 77 0.93 -14.89 -1.50
C TYR A 77 0.63 -13.40 -1.75
N LEU A 78 1.57 -12.50 -1.48
CA LEU A 78 1.43 -11.07 -1.72
C LEU A 78 1.14 -10.74 -3.20
N GLY A 79 1.65 -11.56 -4.13
CA GLY A 79 1.38 -11.45 -5.56
C GLY A 79 -0.09 -11.66 -5.95
N GLU A 80 -0.91 -12.26 -5.09
CA GLU A 80 -2.36 -12.37 -5.31
C GLU A 80 -3.08 -11.02 -5.13
N GLY A 81 -2.54 -10.12 -4.30
CA GLY A 81 -3.13 -8.82 -3.98
C GLY A 81 -2.42 -7.62 -4.59
N PHE A 82 -1.14 -7.74 -4.94
CA PHE A 82 -0.32 -6.63 -5.44
C PHE A 82 0.38 -7.00 -6.75
N ALA A 83 0.38 -6.08 -7.70
CA ALA A 83 1.14 -6.15 -8.95
C ALA A 83 2.66 -6.07 -8.74
N GLY A 84 3.12 -5.66 -7.55
CA GLY A 84 4.53 -5.64 -7.20
C GLY A 84 4.76 -5.28 -5.74
N CYS A 85 5.81 -5.85 -5.14
CA CYS A 85 6.21 -5.63 -3.76
C CYS A 85 7.65 -5.09 -3.73
N PHE A 86 7.86 -3.94 -3.09
CA PHE A 86 9.13 -3.23 -3.07
C PHE A 86 9.54 -2.87 -1.65
N SER A 87 10.85 -2.87 -1.39
CA SER A 87 11.45 -2.29 -0.19
C SER A 87 12.27 -1.06 -0.55
N PRO A 88 12.28 0.01 0.27
CA PRO A 88 13.05 1.21 -0.01
C PRO A 88 14.54 1.06 0.33
N ALA A 89 14.96 -0.04 0.97
CA ALA A 89 16.36 -0.29 1.27
C ALA A 89 17.15 -0.64 -0.02
N PRO A 90 18.20 0.12 -0.39
CA PRO A 90 19.01 -0.15 -1.59
C PRO A 90 19.96 -1.34 -1.44
N GLY A 91 20.01 -1.96 -0.25
CA GLY A 91 20.88 -3.06 0.11
C GLY A 91 20.82 -3.30 1.63
N PRO A 92 21.74 -4.13 2.18
CA PRO A 92 21.86 -4.31 3.62
C PRO A 92 22.16 -2.98 4.31
N ILE A 93 21.23 -2.53 5.16
CA ILE A 93 21.37 -1.33 5.98
C ILE A 93 20.96 -1.67 7.41
N THR A 94 21.53 -0.96 8.38
CA THR A 94 21.10 -1.06 9.78
C THR A 94 19.71 -0.44 9.95
N LEU A 95 18.98 -0.87 10.98
CA LEU A 95 17.68 -0.28 11.32
C LEU A 95 17.76 1.23 11.58
N ASP A 96 18.83 1.69 12.24
CA ASP A 96 19.03 3.11 12.55
C ASP A 96 19.12 3.96 11.27
N ILE A 97 19.88 3.49 10.26
CA ILE A 97 19.93 4.11 8.92
C ILE A 97 18.55 4.06 8.25
N ALA A 98 17.86 2.91 8.31
CA ALA A 98 16.55 2.75 7.66
C ALA A 98 15.50 3.74 8.22
N ILE A 99 15.53 3.99 9.54
CA ILE A 99 14.64 4.95 10.20
C ILE A 99 15.12 6.39 10.00
N GLY A 100 16.43 6.64 10.15
CA GLY A 100 17.03 7.96 10.04
C GLY A 100 16.90 8.57 8.65
N ASP A 101 17.04 7.75 7.61
CA ASP A 101 17.02 8.18 6.20
C ASP A 101 15.70 7.84 5.49
N VAL A 102 14.63 7.53 6.23
CA VAL A 102 13.36 6.98 5.68
C VAL A 102 12.78 7.83 4.55
N VAL A 103 12.88 9.16 4.63
CA VAL A 103 12.38 10.08 3.60
C VAL A 103 13.12 9.86 2.28
N THR A 104 14.45 9.99 2.30
CA THR A 104 15.31 9.78 1.14
C THR A 104 15.16 8.38 0.55
N LEU A 105 15.06 7.36 1.41
CA LEU A 105 14.90 5.97 0.97
C LEU A 105 13.56 5.75 0.24
N LEU A 106 12.46 6.28 0.79
CA LEU A 106 11.14 6.20 0.16
C LEU A 106 11.06 7.01 -1.13
N GLU A 107 11.60 8.23 -1.15
CA GLU A 107 11.66 9.09 -2.34
C GLU A 107 12.41 8.40 -3.48
N ASN A 108 13.61 7.89 -3.20
CA ASN A 108 14.41 7.18 -4.20
C ASN A 108 13.66 5.95 -4.74
N ALA A 109 13.06 5.14 -3.86
CA ALA A 109 12.35 3.93 -4.28
C ALA A 109 11.10 4.26 -5.12
N ALA A 110 10.31 5.25 -4.70
CA ALA A 110 9.14 5.70 -5.44
C ALA A 110 9.52 6.32 -6.81
N GLU A 111 10.61 7.08 -6.86
CA GLU A 111 11.16 7.61 -8.10
C GLU A 111 11.56 6.49 -9.06
N GLN A 112 12.29 5.46 -8.59
CA GLN A 112 12.66 4.31 -9.43
C GLN A 112 11.43 3.56 -9.95
N MET A 113 10.42 3.36 -9.12
CA MET A 113 9.14 2.76 -9.54
C MET A 113 8.44 3.59 -10.62
N ALA A 114 8.48 4.93 -10.51
CA ALA A 114 7.91 5.84 -11.49
C ALA A 114 8.70 5.83 -12.81
N ARG A 115 10.04 5.78 -12.76
CA ARG A 115 10.90 5.68 -13.95
C ARG A 115 10.59 4.45 -14.78
N LEU A 116 10.31 3.30 -14.14
CA LEU A 116 9.91 2.09 -14.86
C LEU A 116 8.69 2.30 -15.77
N ARG A 117 7.79 3.22 -15.38
CA ARG A 117 6.60 3.57 -16.16
C ARG A 117 6.87 4.64 -17.22
N TYR A 118 7.60 5.69 -16.88
CA TYR A 118 7.73 6.86 -17.76
C TYR A 118 8.93 6.80 -18.71
N SER A 119 9.94 5.97 -18.40
CA SER A 119 11.14 5.81 -19.24
C SER A 119 10.96 4.77 -20.35
N MET A 120 9.94 3.90 -20.24
CA MET A 120 9.55 2.98 -21.30
C MET A 120 8.53 3.70 -22.20
N ARG A 121 9.03 4.44 -23.19
CA ARG A 121 8.23 5.09 -24.24
C ARG A 121 8.69 4.61 -25.61
#